data_AF-A0A815VTZ3-F1
#
_entry.id   AF-A0A815VTZ3-F1
#
_cell.length_a   1.000
_cell.length_b   1.000
_cell.length_c   1.000
_cell.angle_alpha   90.00
_cell.angle_beta   90.00
_cell.angle_gamma   90.00
#
_symmetry.space_group_name_H-M   'P 1'
#
loop_
_entity.id
_entity.type
_entity.pdbx_description
1 polymer ?
#
loop_
_entity_poly.entity_id
_entity_poly.type
_entity_poly.pdbx_seq_one_letter_code
_entity_poly.pdbx_strand_id
1 'polypeptide(L)'
;LKQLNVLEYLSLTCIPDRILFKTILTIPRLRICQLTFRESTTIINYHFDVNSNIEQLFLIYLSNVNYSFINLFLIHTPKLKRLEISGSYFSFDRISIFDKQLYILPKLQILKLKIDSGYFTSYCFKCLYMMMPVLNYFYFNYHKHILPETFLDIFISHWWSIIEQIQHIDIYIKGHLIIDTTNDSMQINF
;
A
#
# COMPACT_ATOMS: atom_id res chain seq x y z
N LEU A 1 -5.05 25.97 -18.12
CA LEU A 1 -3.93 25.06 -18.50
C LEU A 1 -2.55 25.64 -18.20
N LYS A 2 -2.19 26.89 -18.58
CA LYS A 2 -0.85 27.48 -18.27
C LYS A 2 -0.45 27.46 -16.79
N GLN A 3 -1.41 27.60 -15.86
CA GLN A 3 -1.14 27.58 -14.41
C GLN A 3 -0.82 26.20 -13.84
N LEU A 4 -1.21 25.09 -14.49
CA LEU A 4 -0.90 23.74 -14.00
C LEU A 4 0.56 23.34 -14.27
N ASN A 5 1.23 24.00 -15.22
CA ASN A 5 2.60 23.66 -15.60
C ASN A 5 3.64 23.99 -14.53
N VAL A 6 3.28 24.79 -13.52
CA VAL A 6 4.14 25.13 -12.38
C VAL A 6 3.79 24.35 -11.11
N LEU A 7 2.74 23.52 -11.14
CA LEU A 7 2.26 22.82 -9.95
C LEU A 7 3.21 21.66 -9.60
N GLU A 8 3.83 21.74 -8.42
CA GLU A 8 4.75 20.72 -7.90
C GLU A 8 4.11 19.83 -6.81
N TYR A 9 3.08 20.36 -6.13
CA TYR A 9 2.32 19.69 -5.08
C TYR A 9 0.83 19.76 -5.39
N LEU A 10 0.15 18.62 -5.30
CA LEU A 10 -1.30 18.53 -5.41
C LEU A 10 -1.85 17.76 -4.21
N SER A 11 -2.85 18.33 -3.55
CA SER A 11 -3.69 17.62 -2.57
C SER A 11 -5.15 17.82 -2.93
N LEU A 12 -5.89 16.72 -3.06
CA LEU A 12 -7.27 16.76 -3.50
C LEU A 12 -8.10 15.69 -2.79
N THR A 13 -9.31 16.06 -2.37
CA THR A 13 -10.37 15.10 -2.07
C THR A 13 -11.23 14.90 -3.31
N CYS A 14 -11.34 13.68 -3.81
CA CYS A 14 -12.01 13.41 -5.08
C CYS A 14 -12.81 12.11 -5.09
N ILE A 15 -13.69 12.01 -6.08
CA ILE A 15 -14.20 10.72 -6.57
C ILE A 15 -13.23 10.27 -7.66
N PRO A 16 -12.76 9.02 -7.65
CA PRO A 16 -11.82 8.54 -8.65
C PRO A 16 -12.49 8.50 -10.03
N ASP A 17 -11.92 9.23 -10.98
CA ASP A 17 -12.37 9.24 -12.36
C ASP A 17 -11.19 9.22 -13.34
N ARG A 18 -11.46 8.73 -14.56
CA ARG A 18 -10.43 8.56 -15.60
C ARG A 18 -9.76 9.87 -16.00
N ILE A 19 -10.55 10.94 -16.13
CA ILE A 19 -10.10 12.22 -16.65
C ILE A 19 -9.17 12.85 -15.62
N LEU A 20 -9.57 12.88 -14.36
CA LEU A 20 -8.78 13.36 -13.25
C LEU A 20 -7.44 12.65 -13.17
N PHE A 21 -7.42 11.32 -13.18
CA PHE A 21 -6.16 10.57 -13.11
C PHE A 21 -5.24 10.85 -14.30
N LYS A 22 -5.78 10.85 -15.52
CA LYS A 22 -4.98 11.23 -16.69
C LYS A 22 -4.42 12.63 -16.54
N THR A 23 -5.23 13.60 -16.11
CA THR A 23 -4.80 14.98 -15.91
C THR A 23 -3.67 15.05 -14.89
N ILE A 24 -3.84 14.47 -13.70
CA ILE A 24 -2.83 14.44 -12.62
C ILE A 24 -1.52 13.85 -13.13
N LEU A 25 -1.56 12.69 -13.78
CA LEU A 25 -0.37 12.00 -14.26
C LEU A 25 0.39 12.80 -15.33
N THR A 26 -0.32 13.63 -16.10
CA THR A 26 0.27 14.48 -17.16
C THR A 26 0.80 15.83 -16.67
N ILE A 27 0.59 16.21 -15.39
CA ILE A 27 1.10 17.49 -14.88
C ILE A 27 2.64 17.44 -14.86
N PRO A 28 3.33 18.28 -15.66
CA PRO A 28 4.75 18.07 -15.96
C PRO A 28 5.67 18.30 -14.78
N ARG A 29 5.31 19.18 -13.84
CA ARG A 29 6.12 19.49 -12.66
C ARG A 29 5.65 18.81 -11.38
N LEU A 30 4.56 18.04 -11.43
CA LEU A 30 4.00 17.44 -10.22
C LEU A 30 4.96 16.39 -9.65
N ARG A 31 5.45 16.63 -8.43
CA ARG A 31 6.34 15.73 -7.68
C ARG A 31 5.64 15.06 -6.51
N ILE A 32 4.70 15.76 -5.88
CA ILE A 32 3.99 15.29 -4.70
C ILE A 32 2.50 15.28 -4.99
N CYS A 33 1.87 14.13 -4.81
CA CYS A 33 0.45 13.96 -5.04
C CYS A 33 -0.19 13.30 -3.82
N GLN A 34 -1.19 13.96 -3.24
CA GLN A 34 -2.02 13.44 -2.16
C GLN A 34 -3.48 13.38 -2.62
N LEU A 35 -4.06 12.19 -2.60
CA LEU A 35 -5.43 11.95 -3.03
C LEU A 35 -6.21 11.33 -1.90
N THR A 36 -7.31 11.97 -1.54
CA THR A 36 -8.28 11.47 -0.57
C THR A 36 -9.53 11.04 -1.33
N PHE A 37 -9.78 9.75 -1.38
CA PHE A 37 -10.90 9.20 -2.11
C PHE A 37 -12.15 9.11 -1.23
N ARG A 38 -13.25 9.60 -1.79
CA ARG A 38 -14.61 9.27 -1.32
C ARG A 38 -15.05 7.93 -1.93
N GLU A 39 -16.17 7.38 -1.46
CA GLU A 39 -16.69 6.08 -1.90
C GLU A 39 -16.67 5.92 -3.41
N SER A 40 -16.14 4.79 -3.86
CA SER A 40 -16.18 4.39 -5.26
C SER A 40 -16.06 2.89 -5.42
N THR A 41 -17.07 2.30 -6.02
CA THR A 41 -17.11 0.88 -6.39
C THR A 41 -16.52 0.61 -7.78
N THR A 42 -16.25 1.67 -8.56
CA THR A 42 -15.81 1.56 -9.95
C THR A 42 -14.45 0.87 -10.03
N ILE A 43 -14.39 -0.24 -10.79
CA ILE A 43 -13.13 -0.88 -11.17
C ILE A 43 -12.51 -0.05 -12.30
N ILE A 44 -11.27 0.40 -12.13
CA ILE A 44 -10.53 1.10 -13.17
C ILE A 44 -9.35 0.25 -13.60
N ASN A 45 -9.35 -0.12 -14.88
CA ASN A 45 -8.23 -0.75 -15.55
C ASN A 45 -7.92 0.06 -16.81
N TYR A 46 -7.32 1.23 -16.61
CA TYR A 46 -6.88 2.10 -17.71
C TYR A 46 -5.38 1.97 -17.89
N HIS A 47 -4.96 2.01 -19.13
CA HIS A 47 -3.58 2.23 -19.49
C HIS A 47 -3.48 3.62 -20.10
N PHE A 48 -2.58 4.44 -19.58
CA PHE A 48 -2.22 5.73 -20.17
C PHE A 48 -0.83 5.64 -20.76
N ASP A 49 -0.63 6.21 -21.94
CA ASP A 49 0.72 6.37 -22.50
C ASP A 49 1.39 7.61 -21.86
N VAL A 50 1.66 7.52 -20.56
CA VAL A 50 2.23 8.61 -19.75
C VAL A 50 3.19 8.06 -18.70
N ASN A 51 4.28 8.79 -18.48
CA ASN A 51 5.22 8.57 -17.38
C ASN A 51 5.26 9.83 -16.51
N SER A 52 4.65 9.74 -15.34
CA SER A 52 4.54 10.86 -14.42
C SER A 52 5.85 11.18 -13.71
N ASN A 53 6.01 12.44 -13.31
CA ASN A 53 7.13 12.93 -12.52
C ASN A 53 6.92 12.81 -11.01
N ILE A 54 5.79 12.23 -10.58
CA ILE A 54 5.46 12.03 -9.16
C ILE A 54 6.54 11.18 -8.49
N GLU A 55 7.10 11.70 -7.40
CA GLU A 55 8.09 11.06 -6.54
C GLU A 55 7.51 10.66 -5.19
N GLN A 56 6.46 11.35 -4.73
CA GLN A 56 5.76 11.03 -3.49
C GLN A 56 4.26 10.95 -3.73
N LEU A 57 3.68 9.81 -3.38
CA LEU A 57 2.25 9.53 -3.54
C LEU A 57 1.63 9.16 -2.20
N PHE A 58 0.55 9.85 -1.86
CA PHE A 58 -0.25 9.62 -0.66
C PHE A 58 -1.67 9.30 -1.08
N LEU A 59 -2.15 8.09 -0.79
CA LEU A 59 -3.50 7.63 -1.11
C LEU A 59 -4.25 7.38 0.19
N ILE A 60 -5.30 8.16 0.42
CA ILE A 60 -6.13 8.11 1.62
C ILE A 60 -7.53 7.66 1.22
N TYR A 61 -8.01 6.57 1.80
CA TYR A 61 -9.32 5.99 1.53
C TYR A 61 -10.22 6.17 2.75
N LEU A 62 -11.26 6.99 2.61
CA LEU A 62 -12.18 7.27 3.72
C LEU A 62 -13.25 6.18 3.92
N SER A 63 -13.41 5.30 2.93
CA SER A 63 -14.49 4.33 2.85
C SER A 63 -14.10 3.14 1.98
N ASN A 64 -15.04 2.22 1.71
CA ASN A 64 -14.81 1.05 0.89
C ASN A 64 -14.63 1.44 -0.59
N VAL A 65 -13.38 1.73 -0.95
CA VAL A 65 -12.98 2.17 -2.29
C VAL A 65 -12.29 1.02 -3.01
N ASN A 66 -12.56 0.91 -4.31
CA ASN A 66 -11.84 -0.01 -5.17
C ASN A 66 -10.34 0.29 -5.23
N TYR A 67 -9.49 -0.67 -4.88
CA TYR A 67 -8.04 -0.48 -4.83
C TYR A 67 -7.34 -0.53 -6.19
N SER A 68 -8.06 -0.80 -7.29
CA SER A 68 -7.49 -0.82 -8.66
C SER A 68 -6.80 0.49 -9.06
N PHE A 69 -7.13 1.61 -8.43
CA PHE A 69 -6.43 2.89 -8.65
C PHE A 69 -4.96 2.87 -8.20
N ILE A 70 -4.61 2.02 -7.22
CA ILE A 70 -3.21 1.86 -6.80
C ILE A 70 -2.39 1.38 -7.99
N ASN A 71 -2.84 0.33 -8.67
CA ASN A 71 -2.17 -0.20 -9.86
C ASN A 71 -1.96 0.89 -10.91
N LEU A 72 -3.00 1.69 -11.18
CA LEU A 72 -2.92 2.77 -12.15
C LEU A 72 -1.78 3.73 -11.83
N PHE A 73 -1.64 4.16 -10.57
CA PHE A 73 -0.54 5.03 -10.18
C PHE A 73 0.81 4.30 -10.26
N LEU A 74 0.92 3.09 -9.72
CA LEU A 74 2.18 2.36 -9.69
C LEU A 74 2.75 2.10 -11.08
N ILE A 75 1.90 1.87 -12.09
CA ILE A 75 2.30 1.72 -13.49
C ILE A 75 2.87 3.03 -14.04
N HIS A 76 2.21 4.15 -13.75
CA HIS A 76 2.49 5.43 -14.40
C HIS A 76 3.42 6.35 -13.60
N THR A 77 3.93 5.92 -12.44
CA THR A 77 4.86 6.70 -11.60
C THR A 77 6.21 5.98 -11.41
N PRO A 78 7.01 5.78 -12.47
CA PRO A 78 8.29 5.04 -12.37
C PRO A 78 9.37 5.77 -11.54
N LYS A 79 9.15 7.04 -11.19
CA LYS A 79 10.05 7.86 -10.35
C LYS A 79 9.66 7.86 -8.87
N LEU A 80 8.65 7.07 -8.50
CA LEU A 80 8.11 7.04 -7.14
C LEU A 80 9.19 6.59 -6.15
N LYS A 81 9.45 7.43 -5.15
CA LYS A 81 10.39 7.20 -4.04
C LYS A 81 9.67 6.93 -2.73
N ARG A 82 8.47 7.52 -2.55
CA ARG A 82 7.64 7.36 -1.36
C ARG A 82 6.21 7.03 -1.74
N LEU A 83 5.67 5.98 -1.12
CA LEU A 83 4.28 5.59 -1.19
C LEU A 83 3.70 5.52 0.21
N GLU A 84 2.58 6.20 0.43
CA GLU A 84 1.79 6.09 1.65
C GLU A 84 0.35 5.73 1.28
N ILE A 85 -0.13 4.62 1.81
CA ILE A 85 -1.49 4.14 1.62
C ILE A 85 -2.15 4.05 2.99
N SER A 86 -3.28 4.72 3.14
CA SER A 86 -4.07 4.74 4.37
C SER A 86 -5.53 4.44 4.05
N GLY A 87 -6.14 3.47 4.71
CA GLY A 87 -7.54 3.17 4.48
C GLY A 87 -8.18 2.27 5.53
N SER A 88 -9.44 2.56 5.83
CA SER A 88 -10.17 1.86 6.89
C SER A 88 -10.62 0.45 6.50
N TYR A 89 -10.73 0.15 5.19
CA TYR A 89 -11.29 -1.10 4.64
C TYR A 89 -10.33 -1.84 3.72
N PHE A 90 -9.03 -1.74 3.99
CA PHE A 90 -7.97 -2.24 3.11
C PHE A 90 -7.78 -3.77 3.25
N SER A 91 -8.48 -4.55 2.44
CA SER A 91 -8.31 -6.02 2.40
C SER A 91 -7.18 -6.42 1.45
N PHE A 92 -6.14 -7.09 1.98
CA PHE A 92 -5.04 -7.64 1.20
C PHE A 92 -5.43 -8.88 0.39
N ASP A 93 -6.51 -9.58 0.72
CA ASP A 93 -7.00 -10.70 -0.12
C ASP A 93 -7.49 -10.23 -1.49
N ARG A 94 -7.85 -8.94 -1.61
CA ARG A 94 -8.19 -8.29 -2.89
C ARG A 94 -6.98 -7.71 -3.61
N ILE A 95 -5.78 -7.89 -3.05
CA ILE A 95 -4.51 -7.54 -3.67
C ILE A 95 -4.08 -8.67 -4.60
N SER A 96 -4.86 -8.86 -5.65
CA SER A 96 -4.30 -9.23 -6.96
C SER A 96 -3.52 -8.06 -7.61
N ILE A 97 -3.40 -6.95 -6.87
CA ILE A 97 -2.83 -5.65 -7.25
C ILE A 97 -1.30 -5.74 -7.38
N PHE A 98 -0.65 -6.37 -6.40
CA PHE A 98 0.79 -6.66 -6.42
C PHE A 98 1.14 -8.02 -7.03
N ASP A 99 0.11 -8.79 -7.36
CA ASP A 99 0.19 -10.19 -7.80
C ASP A 99 0.67 -10.31 -9.27
N LYS A 100 0.60 -9.20 -10.01
CA LYS A 100 1.21 -9.12 -11.33
C LYS A 100 2.66 -8.71 -11.16
N GLN A 101 3.59 -9.59 -11.55
CA GLN A 101 5.04 -9.38 -11.74
C GLN A 101 5.42 -8.19 -12.66
N LEU A 102 4.48 -7.31 -13.00
CA LEU A 102 4.60 -6.19 -13.92
C LEU A 102 5.14 -4.92 -13.26
N TYR A 103 5.29 -4.88 -11.94
CA TYR A 103 5.50 -3.61 -11.21
C TYR A 103 6.75 -3.65 -10.33
N ILE A 104 7.93 -3.57 -10.94
CA ILE A 104 9.10 -3.20 -10.15
C ILE A 104 9.03 -1.69 -9.95
N LEU A 105 9.07 -1.24 -8.70
CA LEU A 105 9.21 0.16 -8.28
C LEU A 105 10.67 0.37 -7.86
N PRO A 106 11.61 0.45 -8.82
CA PRO A 106 13.06 0.33 -8.54
C PRO A 106 13.64 1.50 -7.75
N LYS A 107 12.84 2.55 -7.50
CA LYS A 107 13.22 3.75 -6.79
C LYS A 107 12.48 3.93 -5.48
N LEU A 108 11.55 3.03 -5.14
CA LEU A 108 10.74 3.19 -3.95
C LEU A 108 11.57 2.86 -2.71
N GLN A 109 11.85 3.89 -1.91
CA GLN A 109 12.66 3.80 -0.70
C GLN A 109 11.81 3.81 0.56
N ILE A 110 10.61 4.38 0.50
CA ILE A 110 9.73 4.56 1.65
C ILE A 110 8.35 4.00 1.32
N LEU A 111 7.92 3.01 2.09
CA LEU A 111 6.55 2.51 2.06
C LEU A 111 5.90 2.69 3.43
N LYS A 112 4.74 3.33 3.45
CA LYS A 112 3.89 3.42 4.64
C LYS A 112 2.52 2.84 4.36
N LEU A 113 2.09 1.88 5.17
CA LEU A 113 0.79 1.24 5.08
C LEU A 113 0.05 1.45 6.41
N LYS A 114 -1.18 1.99 6.34
CA LYS A 114 -2.10 2.15 7.47
C LYS A 114 -3.42 1.48 7.13
N ILE A 115 -3.75 0.42 7.87
CA ILE A 115 -4.83 -0.51 7.54
C ILE A 115 -5.66 -0.75 8.80
N ASP A 116 -6.93 -0.33 8.78
CA ASP A 116 -7.82 -0.50 9.94
C ASP A 116 -8.74 -1.72 9.89
N SER A 117 -8.73 -2.46 8.78
CA SER A 117 -9.39 -3.76 8.69
C SER A 117 -8.90 -4.55 7.47
N GLY A 118 -8.79 -5.88 7.60
CA GLY A 118 -8.37 -6.77 6.52
C GLY A 118 -7.89 -8.14 7.03
N TYR A 119 -7.60 -9.04 6.10
CA TYR A 119 -6.71 -10.17 6.34
C TYR A 119 -5.42 -9.90 5.59
N PHE A 120 -4.31 -10.32 6.17
CA PHE A 120 -2.99 -10.11 5.62
C PHE A 120 -2.30 -11.47 5.48
N THR A 121 -2.03 -11.87 4.25
CA THR A 121 -1.41 -13.17 3.96
C THR A 121 0.10 -13.02 3.75
N SER A 122 0.85 -14.09 4.01
CA SER A 122 2.30 -14.15 3.73
C SER A 122 2.63 -13.93 2.26
N TYR A 123 1.72 -14.31 1.36
CA TYR A 123 1.85 -14.09 -0.07
C TYR A 123 1.97 -12.60 -0.44
N CYS A 124 1.12 -11.75 0.16
CA CYS A 124 1.13 -10.32 -0.11
C CYS A 124 2.47 -9.65 0.24
N PHE A 125 3.12 -10.11 1.32
CA PHE A 125 4.43 -9.60 1.72
C PHE A 125 5.53 -9.97 0.73
N LYS A 126 5.52 -11.21 0.23
CA LYS A 126 6.46 -11.64 -0.81
C LYS A 126 6.31 -10.81 -2.07
N CYS A 127 5.08 -10.55 -2.52
CA CYS A 127 4.82 -9.68 -3.66
C CYS A 127 5.34 -8.25 -3.43
N LEU A 128 5.01 -7.65 -2.28
CA LEU A 128 5.50 -6.32 -1.92
C LEU A 128 7.04 -6.26 -1.98
N TYR A 129 7.73 -7.20 -1.34
CA TYR A 129 9.19 -7.22 -1.32
C TYR A 129 9.80 -7.30 -2.72
N MET A 130 9.29 -8.20 -3.57
CA MET A 130 9.77 -8.34 -4.95
C MET A 130 9.57 -7.06 -5.78
N MET A 131 8.53 -6.27 -5.48
CA MET A 131 8.26 -5.01 -6.16
C MET A 131 9.19 -3.87 -5.75
N MET A 132 9.85 -3.95 -4.60
CA MET A 132 10.54 -2.80 -3.98
C MET A 132 11.95 -3.17 -3.51
N PRO A 133 12.88 -3.48 -4.45
CA PRO A 133 14.20 -4.02 -4.12
C PRO A 133 15.14 -3.05 -3.37
N VAL A 134 14.77 -1.77 -3.27
CA VAL A 134 15.58 -0.71 -2.63
C VAL A 134 14.85 -0.05 -1.46
N LEU A 135 13.90 -0.77 -0.86
CA LEU A 135 13.12 -0.28 0.26
C LEU A 135 14.01 -0.10 1.50
N ASN A 136 14.17 1.15 1.96
CA ASN A 136 15.00 1.48 3.12
C ASN A 136 14.17 1.75 4.38
N TYR A 137 12.91 2.17 4.21
CA TYR A 137 12.01 2.47 5.31
C TYR A 137 10.66 1.81 5.07
N PHE A 138 10.23 1.02 6.05
CA PHE A 138 8.91 0.39 6.05
C PHE A 138 8.14 0.77 7.31
N TYR A 139 6.96 1.35 7.14
CA TYR A 139 6.01 1.61 8.22
C TYR A 139 4.75 0.81 7.98
N PHE A 140 4.36 0.06 9.01
CA PHE A 140 3.18 -0.77 9.01
C PHE A 140 2.34 -0.48 10.24
N ASN A 141 1.15 0.06 10.04
CA ASN A 141 0.16 0.23 11.09
C ASN A 141 -1.08 -0.60 10.75
N TYR A 142 -1.34 -1.60 11.58
CA TYR A 142 -2.40 -2.54 11.39
C TYR A 142 -3.29 -2.58 12.62
N HIS A 143 -4.55 -2.25 12.41
CA HIS A 143 -5.58 -2.33 13.42
C HIS A 143 -6.61 -3.37 12.99
N LYS A 144 -6.87 -4.34 13.87
CA LYS A 144 -7.95 -5.32 13.68
C LYS A 144 -8.51 -5.66 15.04
N HIS A 145 -9.84 -5.64 15.17
CA HIS A 145 -10.48 -5.94 16.45
C HIS A 145 -10.07 -7.32 16.99
N ILE A 146 -9.98 -8.33 16.13
CA ILE A 146 -9.61 -9.71 16.50
C ILE A 146 -8.41 -10.15 15.67
N LEU A 147 -7.32 -10.49 16.36
CA LEU A 147 -6.14 -11.12 15.77
C LEU A 147 -6.21 -12.63 16.03
N PRO A 148 -6.13 -13.48 14.99
CA PRO A 148 -6.02 -14.92 15.20
C PRO A 148 -4.71 -15.24 15.91
N GLU A 149 -4.68 -16.31 16.69
CA GLU A 149 -3.48 -16.78 17.42
C GLU A 149 -2.26 -16.93 16.51
N THR A 150 -2.50 -17.50 15.32
CA THR A 150 -1.48 -17.73 14.28
C THR A 150 -0.94 -16.46 13.63
N PHE A 151 -1.48 -15.28 13.95
CA PHE A 151 -1.04 -14.02 13.34
C PHE A 151 0.43 -13.74 13.63
N LEU A 152 0.86 -13.88 14.89
CA LEU A 152 2.25 -13.62 15.27
C LEU A 152 3.20 -14.66 14.68
N ASP A 153 2.80 -15.92 14.65
CA ASP A 153 3.59 -16.98 14.03
C ASP A 153 3.80 -16.72 12.54
N ILE A 154 2.72 -16.38 11.81
CA ILE A 154 2.81 -16.03 10.39
C ILE A 154 3.70 -14.79 10.20
N PHE A 155 3.53 -13.78 11.04
CA PHE A 155 4.31 -12.55 10.98
C PHE A 155 5.81 -12.85 11.17
N ILE A 156 6.19 -13.57 12.22
CA ILE A 156 7.59 -13.87 12.52
C ILE A 156 8.18 -14.82 11.47
N SER A 157 7.54 -15.96 11.21
CA SER A 157 8.10 -17.02 10.37
C SER A 157 8.13 -16.67 8.88
N HIS A 158 7.20 -15.83 8.40
CA HIS A 158 7.10 -15.54 6.97
C HIS A 158 7.50 -14.11 6.60
N TRP A 159 7.36 -13.14 7.52
CA TRP A 159 7.61 -11.74 7.17
C TRP A 159 8.94 -11.26 7.68
N TRP A 160 9.38 -11.71 8.87
CA TRP A 160 10.59 -11.18 9.49
C TRP A 160 11.83 -11.32 8.60
N SER A 161 12.04 -12.50 8.01
CA SER A 161 13.14 -12.76 7.07
C SER A 161 13.12 -11.91 5.80
N ILE A 162 11.96 -11.37 5.43
CA ILE A 162 11.79 -10.50 4.28
C ILE A 162 12.10 -9.05 4.67
N ILE A 163 11.64 -8.61 5.84
CA ILE A 163 11.78 -7.21 6.26
C ILE A 163 13.10 -6.92 6.97
N GLU A 164 13.80 -7.91 7.52
CA GLU A 164 15.06 -7.70 8.26
C GLU A 164 16.17 -7.05 7.42
N GLN A 165 16.04 -7.09 6.09
CA GLN A 165 16.97 -6.44 5.16
C GLN A 165 16.71 -4.93 5.01
N ILE A 166 15.59 -4.43 5.53
CA ILE A 166 15.19 -3.03 5.47
C ILE A 166 15.86 -2.28 6.62
N GLN A 167 16.51 -1.15 6.30
CA GLN A 167 17.28 -0.37 7.26
C GLN A 167 16.46 0.14 8.45
N HIS A 168 15.22 0.59 8.21
CA HIS A 168 14.34 1.11 9.25
C HIS A 168 12.94 0.51 9.14
N ILE A 169 12.44 -0.04 10.24
CA ILE A 169 11.16 -0.72 10.31
C ILE A 169 10.37 -0.22 11.50
N ASP A 170 9.17 0.30 11.23
CA ASP A 170 8.20 0.74 12.21
C ASP A 170 6.94 -0.11 12.11
N ILE A 171 6.66 -0.95 13.11
CA ILE A 171 5.48 -1.83 13.11
C ILE A 171 4.60 -1.51 14.32
N TYR A 172 3.35 -1.18 14.05
CA TYR A 172 2.31 -0.92 15.05
C TYR A 172 1.14 -1.87 14.78
N ILE A 173 0.88 -2.77 15.73
CA ILE A 173 -0.20 -3.74 15.63
C ILE A 173 -1.12 -3.55 16.82
N LYS A 174 -2.40 -3.37 16.57
CA LYS A 174 -3.41 -3.17 17.60
C LYS A 174 -4.61 -4.09 17.37
N GLY A 175 -4.97 -4.85 18.39
CA GLY A 175 -6.11 -5.77 18.36
C GLY A 175 -6.22 -6.63 19.61
N HIS A 176 -7.29 -7.43 19.70
CA HIS A 176 -7.43 -8.46 20.73
C HIS A 176 -6.96 -9.80 20.18
N LEU A 177 -5.89 -10.34 20.78
CA LEU A 177 -5.42 -11.69 20.49
C LEU A 177 -6.35 -12.69 21.16
N ILE A 178 -6.90 -13.63 20.38
CA ILE A 178 -7.63 -14.78 20.93
C ILE A 178 -6.62 -15.92 21.04
N ILE A 179 -6.42 -16.43 22.25
CA ILE A 179 -5.58 -17.59 22.54
C ILE A 179 -6.54 -18.73 22.86
N ASP A 180 -6.48 -19.81 22.09
CA ASP A 180 -7.30 -20.99 22.35
C ASP A 180 -6.60 -21.88 23.40
N THR A 181 -6.93 -21.64 24.67
CA THR A 181 -6.38 -22.40 25.81
C THR A 181 -6.95 -23.83 25.90
N THR A 182 -7.81 -24.26 24.98
CA THR A 182 -8.34 -25.64 25.01
C THR A 182 -7.37 -26.67 24.41
N ASN A 183 -6.28 -26.20 23.79
CA ASN A 183 -5.26 -27.01 23.13
C ASN A 183 -3.90 -27.04 23.86
N ASP A 184 -3.87 -26.79 25.18
CA ASP A 184 -2.68 -26.80 26.06
C ASP A 184 -1.96 -28.17 26.15
N SER A 185 -1.43 -28.62 25.01
CA SER A 185 -0.47 -29.72 24.85
C SER A 185 0.80 -29.23 24.15
N MET A 186 1.11 -27.92 24.25
CA MET A 186 2.41 -27.41 23.87
C MET A 186 3.43 -27.68 24.97
N GLN A 187 4.10 -28.82 24.87
CA GLN A 187 5.42 -29.02 25.47
C GLN A 187 6.37 -27.99 24.86
N ILE A 188 6.71 -26.95 25.62
CA ILE A 188 7.81 -26.05 25.28
C ILE A 188 9.10 -26.79 25.67
N ASN A 189 9.74 -27.43 24.69
CA ASN A 189 11.13 -27.87 24.84
C ASN A 189 12.04 -26.71 24.42
N PHE A 190 12.80 -26.17 25.39
CA PHE A 190 13.91 -25.26 25.14
C PHE A 190 15.11 -26.01 24.55
#